data_AF-A0A397S8H7-F1
#
_entry.id   AF-A0A397S8H7-F1
#
_cell.length_a   1.000
_cell.length_b   1.000
_cell.length_c   1.000
_cell.angle_alpha   90.00
_cell.angle_beta   90.00
_cell.angle_gamma   90.00
#
_symmetry.space_group_name_H-M   'P 1'
#
loop_
_entity.id
_entity.type
_entity.pdbx_description
1 polymer ?
#
loop_
_entity_poly.entity_id
_entity_poly.type
_entity_poly.pdbx_seq_one_letter_code
_entity_poly.pdbx_strand_id
1 'polypeptide(L)'
;MTLSYKKETELEKHVHEFRDYDFKLQVERLNTMMAKVYFLNKNNEIIFIPEGISCYNITDDVYEKSFHMDDTECYVVAWSNSYDFFYHSD
;
A
#
# COMPACT_ATOMS: atom_id res chain seq x y z
N MET A 1 3.92 3.46 -9.00
CA MET A 1 3.62 2.04 -9.23
C MET A 1 2.12 1.86 -9.15
N THR A 2 1.52 1.22 -10.16
CA THR A 2 0.08 0.94 -10.18
C THR A 2 -0.20 -0.45 -9.64
N LEU A 3 -1.15 -0.55 -8.71
CA LEU A 3 -1.64 -1.79 -8.14
C LEU A 3 -3.10 -1.97 -8.55
N SER A 4 -3.42 -3.07 -9.23
CA SER A 4 -4.78 -3.45 -9.63
C SER A 4 -5.08 -4.84 -9.12
N TYR A 5 -5.87 -4.94 -8.04
CA TYR A 5 -6.01 -6.18 -7.31
C TYR A 5 -7.24 -6.98 -7.72
N LYS A 6 -7.20 -7.53 -8.93
CA LYS A 6 -8.35 -8.21 -9.53
C LYS A 6 -8.24 -9.72 -9.30
N LYS A 7 -8.52 -10.22 -8.08
CA LYS A 7 -9.18 -11.52 -7.78
C LYS A 7 -9.09 -11.93 -6.30
N GLU A 8 -10.16 -12.58 -5.80
CA GLU A 8 -10.20 -13.21 -4.47
C GLU A 8 -9.14 -14.29 -4.25
N THR A 9 -8.52 -14.81 -5.32
CA THR A 9 -7.50 -15.88 -5.27
C THR A 9 -6.06 -15.38 -5.13
N GLU A 10 -5.83 -14.06 -5.08
CA GLU A 10 -4.48 -13.52 -4.81
C GLU A 10 -4.02 -13.84 -3.38
N LEU A 11 -2.70 -13.91 -3.17
CA LEU A 11 -2.11 -14.30 -1.88
C LEU A 11 -2.54 -13.32 -0.78
N GLU A 12 -2.67 -13.82 0.44
CA GLU A 12 -3.03 -12.97 1.59
C GLU A 12 -2.01 -11.88 1.88
N LYS A 13 -0.75 -12.05 1.44
CA LYS A 13 0.33 -11.09 1.60
C LYS A 13 1.18 -10.96 0.34
N HIS A 14 1.42 -9.74 -0.10
CA HIS A 14 2.27 -9.40 -1.25
C HIS A 14 3.27 -8.30 -0.89
N VAL A 15 4.53 -8.49 -1.27
CA VAL A 15 5.58 -7.46 -1.14
C VAL A 15 5.91 -6.91 -2.51
N HIS A 16 5.83 -5.60 -2.66
CA HIS A 16 6.28 -4.87 -3.83
C HIS A 16 7.56 -4.10 -3.48
N GLU A 17 8.63 -4.36 -4.22
CA GLU A 17 9.89 -3.66 -4.07
C GLU A 17 9.88 -2.38 -4.92
N PHE A 18 10.14 -1.26 -4.27
CA PHE A 18 10.45 -0.01 -4.96
C PHE A 18 11.95 0.01 -5.25
N ARG A 19 12.34 -0.35 -6.49
CA ARG A 19 13.75 -0.56 -6.86
C ARG A 19 14.66 0.66 -6.63
N ASP A 20 14.07 1.84 -6.59
CA ASP A 20 14.81 3.11 -6.43
C ASP A 20 14.80 3.63 -4.98
N TYR A 21 14.18 2.90 -4.03
CA TYR A 21 13.98 3.36 -2.65
C TYR A 21 14.33 2.28 -1.61
N ASP A 22 14.78 2.71 -0.43
CA ASP A 22 15.17 1.83 0.68
C ASP A 22 13.98 1.21 1.45
N PHE A 23 12.79 1.19 0.85
CA PHE A 23 11.57 0.61 1.44
C PHE A 23 10.84 -0.32 0.46
N LYS A 24 10.00 -1.17 1.04
CA LYS A 24 9.11 -2.10 0.35
C LYS A 24 7.68 -1.80 0.77
N LEU A 25 6.74 -2.12 -0.09
CA LEU A 25 5.32 -1.96 0.15
C LEU A 25 4.70 -3.33 0.37
N GLN A 26 4.16 -3.56 1.57
CA GLN A 26 3.54 -4.79 1.98
C GLN A 26 2.02 -4.61 1.96
N VAL A 27 1.38 -5.41 1.13
CA VAL A 27 -0.08 -5.51 1.03
C VAL A 27 -0.49 -6.73 1.84
N GLU A 28 -1.44 -6.57 2.75
CA GLU A 28 -2.00 -7.64 3.56
C GLU A 28 -3.53 -7.61 3.48
N ARG A 29 -4.13 -8.73 3.10
CA ARG A 29 -5.58 -8.87 3.02
C ARG A 29 -6.19 -8.75 4.41
N LEU A 30 -7.16 -7.84 4.56
CA LEU A 30 -7.98 -7.75 5.77
C LEU A 30 -9.22 -8.64 5.67
N ASN A 31 -9.86 -8.65 4.49
CA ASN A 31 -11.03 -9.47 4.18
C ASN A 31 -11.22 -9.58 2.65
N THR A 32 -12.38 -10.09 2.22
CA THR A 32 -12.74 -10.26 0.79
C THR A 32 -12.84 -8.94 0.02
N MET A 33 -13.02 -7.80 0.69
CA MET A 33 -13.21 -6.49 0.08
C MET A 33 -12.03 -5.54 0.25
N MET A 34 -11.22 -5.71 1.30
CA MET A 34 -10.18 -4.75 1.68
C MET A 34 -8.82 -5.41 1.94
N ALA A 35 -7.77 -4.63 1.70
CA ALA A 35 -6.41 -4.89 2.13
C ALA A 35 -5.85 -3.67 2.85
N LYS A 36 -4.90 -3.89 3.77
CA LYS A 36 -4.05 -2.83 4.29
C LYS A 36 -2.72 -2.83 3.54
N VAL A 37 -2.18 -1.64 3.33
CA VAL A 37 -0.89 -1.40 2.69
C VAL A 37 -0.01 -0.65 3.66
N TYR A 38 1.10 -1.26 4.05
CA TYR A 38 2.07 -0.69 4.98
C TYR A 38 3.50 -0.85 4.44
N PHE A 39 4.44 -0.18 5.08
CA PHE A 39 5.80 -0.06 4.57
C PHE A 39 6.77 -0.87 5.41
N LEU A 40 7.72 -1.50 4.73
CA LEU A 40 8.80 -2.27 5.33
C LEU A 40 10.13 -1.65 4.92
N ASN A 41 11.13 -1.69 5.79
CA ASN A 41 12.51 -1.39 5.39
C ASN A 41 13.15 -2.56 4.63
N LYS A 42 14.41 -2.41 4.21
CA LYS A 42 15.18 -3.47 3.55
C LYS A 42 15.27 -4.80 4.32
N ASN A 43 15.23 -4.75 5.66
CA ASN A 43 15.28 -5.91 6.55
C ASN A 43 13.90 -6.56 6.79
N ASN A 44 12.85 -6.07 6.13
CA ASN A 44 11.45 -6.48 6.32
C ASN A 44 10.85 -6.08 7.68
N GLU A 45 11.38 -5.04 8.33
CA GLU A 45 10.81 -4.47 9.55
C GLU A 45 9.79 -3.39 9.19
N ILE A 46 8.67 -3.34 9.91
CA ILE A 46 7.62 -2.32 9.72
C ILE A 46 8.20 -0.94 10.03
N ILE A 47 7.95 0.01 9.14
CA ILE A 47 8.32 1.41 9.29
C ILE A 47 7.09 2.31 9.13
N PHE A 48 7.22 3.56 9.56
CA PHE A 48 6.26 4.61 9.21
C PHE A 48 6.21 4.83 7.71
N ILE A 49 5.12 5.43 7.25
CA ILE A 49 4.99 5.82 5.85
C ILE A 49 6.10 6.81 5.52
N PRO A 50 6.98 6.51 4.54
CA PRO A 50 8.04 7.44 4.14
C PRO A 50 7.45 8.79 3.73
N GLU A 51 8.09 9.88 4.16
CA GLU A 51 7.68 11.24 3.81
C GLU A 51 7.63 11.42 2.29
N GLY A 52 6.57 12.03 1.76
CA GLY A 52 6.37 12.23 0.33
C GLY A 52 5.66 11.08 -0.39
N ILE A 53 5.34 9.97 0.29
CA ILE A 53 4.48 8.92 -0.28
C ILE A 53 3.02 9.37 -0.31
N SER A 54 2.40 9.17 -1.47
CA SER A 54 0.96 9.33 -1.67
C SER A 54 0.35 8.06 -2.24
N CYS A 55 -0.89 7.79 -1.82
CA CYS A 55 -1.73 6.72 -2.33
C CYS A 55 -2.93 7.36 -3.05
N TYR A 56 -3.04 7.12 -4.36
CA TYR A 56 -4.12 7.65 -5.19
C TYR A 56 -5.02 6.53 -5.67
N ASN A 57 -6.31 6.59 -5.34
CA ASN A 57 -7.33 5.70 -5.84
C ASN A 57 -7.77 6.18 -7.23
N ILE A 58 -7.28 5.50 -8.26
CA ILE A 58 -7.53 5.81 -9.68
C ILE A 58 -9.00 5.59 -10.03
N THR A 59 -9.64 4.60 -9.39
CA THR A 59 -11.03 4.24 -9.69
C THR A 59 -11.99 5.33 -9.25
N ASP A 60 -11.78 5.90 -8.07
CA ASP A 60 -12.66 6.91 -7.49
C ASP A 60 -12.14 8.35 -7.66
N ASP A 61 -10.94 8.52 -8.22
CA ASP A 61 -10.29 9.82 -8.45
C ASP A 61 -9.99 10.59 -7.14
N VAL A 62 -9.51 9.88 -6.10
CA VAL A 62 -9.27 10.45 -4.76
C VAL A 62 -7.91 10.08 -4.19
N TYR A 63 -7.34 10.96 -3.36
CA TYR A 63 -6.19 10.63 -2.52
C TYR A 63 -6.64 9.94 -1.23
N GLU A 64 -6.06 8.77 -0.97
CA GLU A 64 -6.32 8.02 0.26
C GLU A 64 -5.52 8.61 1.42
N LYS A 65 -6.14 8.61 2.61
CA LYS A 65 -5.49 9.01 3.85
C LYS A 65 -4.87 7.80 4.53
N SER A 66 -3.72 7.98 5.15
CA SER A 66 -3.18 6.98 6.07
C SER A 66 -3.93 7.00 7.39
N PHE A 67 -3.89 5.86 8.09
CA PHE A 67 -4.38 5.75 9.45
C PHE A 67 -3.62 4.67 10.23
N HIS A 68 -3.73 4.72 11.55
CA HIS A 68 -3.12 3.74 12.44
C HIS A 68 -4.08 2.58 12.70
N MET A 69 -3.57 1.36 12.54
CA MET A 69 -4.28 0.11 12.82
C MET A 69 -3.28 -0.89 13.44
N ASP A 70 -3.59 -1.42 14.63
CA ASP A 70 -2.74 -2.38 15.37
C ASP A 70 -1.25 -1.97 15.41
N ASP A 71 -0.98 -0.75 15.87
CA ASP A 71 0.35 -0.11 15.94
C ASP A 71 1.07 0.08 14.59
N THR A 72 0.37 -0.08 13.47
CA THR A 72 0.90 0.10 12.12
C THR A 72 0.21 1.25 11.41
N GLU A 73 0.98 2.20 10.90
CA GLU A 73 0.46 3.21 9.97
C GLU A 73 0.31 2.59 8.57
N CYS A 74 -0.90 2.66 8.01
CA CYS A 74 -1.20 2.03 6.72
C CYS A 74 -2.26 2.80 5.92
N TYR A 75 -2.36 2.48 4.63
CA TYR A 75 -3.51 2.79 3.80
C TYR A 75 -4.43 1.58 3.73
N VAL A 76 -5.75 1.78 3.74
CA VAL A 76 -6.68 0.70 3.39
C VAL A 76 -7.22 0.91 1.99
N VAL A 77 -7.16 -0.15 1.22
CA VAL A 77 -7.49 -0.16 -0.20
C VAL A 77 -8.53 -1.25 -0.46
N ALA A 78 -9.50 -0.92 -1.31
CA ALA A 78 -10.50 -1.87 -1.79
C ALA A 78 -9.97 -2.71 -2.96
N TRP A 79 -10.19 -4.02 -2.96
CA TRP A 79 -9.75 -4.92 -4.06
C TRP A 79 -10.33 -4.53 -5.42
N SER A 80 -11.54 -3.98 -5.44
CA SER A 80 -12.23 -3.58 -6.69
C SER A 80 -11.55 -2.42 -7.42
N ASN A 81 -10.68 -1.68 -6.75
CA ASN A 81 -10.14 -0.43 -7.22
C ASN A 81 -8.69 -0.59 -7.68
N SER A 82 -8.23 0.38 -8.47
CA SER A 82 -6.82 0.50 -8.84
C SER A 82 -6.19 1.68 -8.12
N TYR A 83 -4.97 1.50 -7.63
CA TYR A 83 -4.27 2.49 -6.84
C TYR A 83 -2.90 2.78 -7.42
N ASP A 84 -2.51 4.04 -7.42
CA ASP A 84 -1.16 4.47 -7.70
C ASP A 84 -0.46 4.89 -6.40
N PHE A 85 0.67 4.24 -6.15
CA PHE A 85 1.61 4.66 -5.11
C PHE A 85 2.80 5.36 -5.77
N PHE A 86 3.04 6.60 -5.39
CA PHE A 86 4.15 7.40 -5.87
C PHE A 86 4.78 8.21 -4.76
N TYR A 87 6.06 8.50 -4.97
CA TYR A 87 6.89 9.30 -4.09
C TYR A 87 7.08 10.67 -4.73
N HIS A 88 6.72 11.71 -4.00
CA HIS A 88 7.05 13.09 -4.34
C HIS A 88 8.40 13.42 -3.70
N SER A 89 9.45 13.46 -4.51
CA SER A 89 10.66 14.18 -4.17
C SER A 89 10.41 15.65 -4.48
N ASP A 90 10.21 16.49 -3.46
CA ASP A 90 10.37 17.93 -3.60
C ASP A 90 11.83 18.28 -3.98
#